data_AF-A0A512U7H4-F1
#
_entry.id   AF-A0A512U7H4-F1
#
_cell.length_a   1.000
_cell.length_b   1.000
_cell.length_c   1.000
_cell.angle_alpha   90.00
_cell.angle_beta   90.00
_cell.angle_gamma   90.00
#
_symmetry.space_group_name_H-M   'P 1'
#
loop_
_entity.id
_entity.type
_entity.pdbx_description
1 polymer ?
#
loop_
_entity_poly.entity_id
_entity_poly.type
_entity_poly.pdbx_seq_one_letter_code
_entity_poly.pdbx_strand_id
1 'polypeptide(L)'
;MVICTRSTPSTGVTDDHEMEDFVNVEKVEEDIRTLCLDEPATSAPHIPEECTHPDNQSREPTEYHGTKVRRLSSFGSFEIDAEVRELKWISDHTSGKVHSDIPTISMLYNQNLTLPQEAQKFIEQSKELTEQARWERRKAAFYGFYPKDIQNTVTEALSRLSALSASRIIAMKTSRFAHEAILKPLKGNFDSQDAALLNSEIPEMVANVSKEITYVFSLLESSEQTLSSYTSYGTRVLEQERDILSHSRTWRGSSSIYQTNKNAIPEYRVLLFQLNHAEARFDPRTGWIHVKTPLIDVDSKESDEISAKFSRFPLLKKHELRGDSKGMNAAITSQLETFESGFSRFGPRALQNFDSKYQNDMFQEYVFRVPYDQISPDLCLSVLASHCRDLPPDSKWGIVSKPVFSGEPKKFHEIRVNFTFINNCRPESENCVFGSSLKPINPNEFCMNCFSEGHCLLECKSPKYGFALED
;
A
#
# COMPACT_ATOMS: atom_id res chain seq x y z
N MET A 1 29.20 -17.08 39.85
CA MET A 1 30.00 -18.25 39.41
C MET A 1 29.67 -19.41 40.34
N VAL A 2 28.65 -20.19 39.97
CA VAL A 2 28.27 -21.48 40.58
C VAL A 2 27.80 -22.31 39.39
N ILE A 3 28.49 -23.43 39.16
CA ILE A 3 28.24 -24.39 38.09
C ILE A 3 27.37 -25.50 38.68
N CYS A 4 26.23 -25.78 38.06
CA CYS A 4 25.51 -27.04 38.25
C CYS A 4 25.18 -27.65 36.88
N THR A 5 25.85 -28.75 36.60
CA THR A 5 25.67 -29.67 35.48
C THR A 5 24.68 -30.78 35.81
N ARG A 6 24.19 -31.45 34.75
CA ARG A 6 23.55 -32.79 34.65
C ARG A 6 22.05 -32.72 34.37
N SER A 7 21.44 -33.56 33.54
CA SER A 7 21.86 -34.59 32.58
C SER A 7 20.58 -35.00 31.83
N THR A 8 20.65 -35.28 30.53
CA THR A 8 19.64 -36.04 29.80
C THR A 8 19.71 -37.53 30.14
N PRO A 9 18.61 -38.26 29.91
CA PRO A 9 18.70 -39.51 29.18
C PRO A 9 17.69 -39.63 28.03
N SER A 10 18.10 -40.47 27.07
CA SER A 10 17.46 -40.80 25.79
C SER A 10 16.52 -42.01 25.85
N THR A 11 15.91 -42.30 24.69
CA THR A 11 15.14 -43.50 24.26
C THR A 11 13.68 -43.50 24.68
N GLY A 12 12.69 -43.78 23.85
CA GLY A 12 12.64 -44.19 22.44
C GLY A 12 11.28 -44.87 22.16
N VAL A 13 11.01 -45.08 20.88
CA VAL A 13 10.03 -46.02 20.29
C VAL A 13 8.60 -45.50 20.00
N THR A 14 8.20 -45.92 18.80
CA THR A 14 7.08 -45.69 17.88
C THR A 14 5.68 -46.01 18.40
N ASP A 15 4.67 -45.36 17.84
CA ASP A 15 3.49 -46.09 17.34
C ASP A 15 2.78 -45.31 16.21
N ASP A 16 2.48 -46.07 15.16
CA ASP A 16 1.72 -45.70 13.97
C ASP A 16 0.24 -45.50 14.29
N HIS A 17 -0.33 -44.40 13.82
CA HIS A 17 -1.76 -44.34 13.50
C HIS A 17 -1.96 -43.46 12.26
N GLU A 18 -2.11 -44.13 11.12
CA GLU A 18 -2.79 -43.60 9.95
C GLU A 18 -4.24 -43.24 10.34
N MET A 19 -4.60 -41.96 10.23
CA MET A 19 -5.98 -41.53 10.07
C MET A 19 -6.05 -40.73 8.77
N GLU A 20 -6.77 -41.30 7.80
CA GLU A 20 -7.05 -40.71 6.50
C GLU A 20 -7.89 -39.43 6.67
N ASP A 21 -7.33 -38.33 6.15
CA ASP A 21 -8.03 -37.08 5.89
C ASP A 21 -9.04 -37.28 4.74
N PHE A 22 -10.32 -37.04 5.01
CA PHE A 22 -11.27 -36.61 3.99
C PHE A 22 -11.83 -35.24 4.39
N VAL A 23 -11.01 -34.20 4.24
CA VAL A 23 -11.53 -32.83 4.15
C VAL A 23 -11.97 -32.61 2.70
N ASN A 24 -13.27 -32.45 2.51
CA ASN A 24 -13.88 -32.18 1.22
C ASN A 24 -13.49 -30.77 0.74
N VAL A 25 -12.35 -30.67 0.04
CA VAL A 25 -11.71 -29.42 -0.44
C VAL A 25 -12.64 -28.60 -1.34
N GLU A 26 -13.51 -29.25 -2.10
CA GLU A 26 -14.42 -28.57 -3.05
C GLU A 26 -15.41 -27.62 -2.36
N LYS A 27 -15.82 -27.92 -1.11
CA LYS A 27 -16.83 -27.11 -0.41
C LYS A 27 -16.25 -25.84 0.24
N VAL A 28 -14.93 -25.78 0.41
CA VAL A 28 -14.23 -24.61 0.98
C VAL A 28 -13.84 -23.61 -0.12
N GLU A 29 -13.60 -24.09 -1.35
CA GLU A 29 -13.31 -23.23 -2.51
C GLU A 29 -14.54 -22.47 -3.00
N GLU A 30 -15.74 -23.05 -2.91
CA GLU A 30 -16.99 -22.44 -3.35
C GLU A 30 -17.42 -21.26 -2.45
N ASP A 31 -17.20 -21.38 -1.13
CA ASP A 31 -17.43 -20.30 -0.15
C ASP A 31 -16.41 -19.15 -0.26
N ILE A 32 -15.23 -19.38 -0.86
CA ILE A 32 -14.22 -18.35 -1.13
C ILE A 32 -14.50 -17.67 -2.48
N ARG A 33 -14.95 -18.41 -3.50
CA ARG A 33 -15.37 -17.83 -4.79
C ARG A 33 -16.56 -16.89 -4.65
N THR A 34 -17.49 -17.16 -3.74
CA THR A 34 -18.65 -16.28 -3.50
C THR A 34 -18.25 -14.92 -2.87
N LEU A 35 -17.03 -14.78 -2.35
CA LEU A 35 -16.48 -13.50 -1.86
C LEU A 35 -15.71 -12.71 -2.93
N CYS A 36 -15.48 -13.32 -4.09
CA CYS A 36 -14.85 -12.73 -5.26
C CYS A 36 -15.83 -12.79 -6.44
N LEU A 37 -16.54 -11.68 -6.67
CA LEU A 37 -17.38 -11.34 -7.85
C LEU A 37 -18.87 -11.69 -7.74
N ASP A 38 -19.68 -10.66 -7.43
CA ASP A 38 -20.89 -10.39 -8.21
C ASP A 38 -20.54 -9.22 -9.16
N GLU A 39 -19.84 -9.52 -10.25
CA GLU A 39 -19.79 -8.63 -11.41
C GLU A 39 -20.79 -9.17 -12.45
N PRO A 40 -21.74 -8.36 -12.93
CA PRO A 40 -22.63 -8.80 -14.00
C PRO A 40 -21.79 -9.05 -15.26
N ALA A 41 -21.87 -10.28 -15.77
CA ALA A 41 -21.29 -10.69 -17.04
C ALA A 41 -21.75 -9.71 -18.14
N THR A 42 -20.86 -8.79 -18.53
CA THR A 42 -21.08 -7.98 -19.72
C THR A 42 -20.73 -8.87 -20.90
N SER A 43 -21.76 -9.21 -21.66
CA SER A 43 -21.72 -10.12 -22.81
C SER A 43 -20.54 -9.83 -23.74
N ALA A 44 -19.69 -10.85 -23.94
CA ALA A 44 -18.74 -10.88 -25.03
C ALA A 44 -19.49 -10.75 -26.37
N PRO A 45 -19.01 -9.95 -27.34
CA PRO A 45 -19.53 -10.00 -28.69
C PRO A 45 -19.16 -11.35 -29.31
N HIS A 46 -20.17 -12.07 -29.81
CA HIS A 46 -20.02 -13.26 -30.64
C HIS A 46 -18.99 -13.00 -31.76
N ILE A 47 -17.97 -13.85 -31.84
CA ILE A 47 -17.13 -14.01 -33.04
C ILE A 47 -17.87 -15.02 -33.94
N PRO A 48 -18.27 -14.66 -35.17
CA PRO A 48 -18.60 -15.64 -36.20
C PRO A 48 -17.34 -15.99 -37.00
N GLU A 49 -16.93 -17.26 -36.96
CA GLU A 49 -16.22 -17.92 -38.07
C GLU A 49 -17.24 -18.05 -39.24
N GLU A 50 -16.96 -17.91 -40.54
CA GLU A 50 -15.79 -18.32 -41.34
C GLU A 50 -15.87 -17.70 -42.77
N CYS A 51 -14.82 -17.91 -43.58
CA CYS A 51 -14.70 -17.86 -45.07
C CYS A 51 -14.01 -16.66 -45.78
N THR A 52 -12.70 -16.86 -45.99
CA THR A 52 -11.91 -16.77 -47.27
C THR A 52 -12.06 -15.62 -48.30
N HIS A 53 -10.93 -14.89 -48.41
CA HIS A 53 -10.26 -14.33 -49.60
C HIS A 53 -10.69 -12.96 -50.21
N PRO A 54 -9.74 -12.24 -50.84
CA PRO A 54 -9.29 -10.93 -50.37
C PRO A 54 -9.81 -9.79 -51.24
N ASP A 55 -10.12 -8.65 -50.62
CA ASP A 55 -10.07 -7.40 -51.36
C ASP A 55 -9.59 -6.22 -50.50
N ASN A 56 -8.69 -5.47 -51.12
CA ASN A 56 -8.10 -4.23 -50.65
C ASN A 56 -9.20 -3.22 -50.31
N GLN A 57 -9.51 -3.06 -49.03
CA GLN A 57 -10.13 -1.85 -48.53
C GLN A 57 -9.37 -1.41 -47.30
N SER A 58 -8.76 -0.23 -47.40
CA SER A 58 -8.16 0.50 -46.29
C SER A 58 -9.18 0.54 -45.15
N ARG A 59 -8.94 -0.22 -44.09
CA ARG A 59 -9.73 -0.12 -42.87
C ARG A 59 -9.50 1.29 -42.32
N GLU A 60 -10.51 2.15 -42.46
CA GLU A 60 -10.57 3.40 -41.73
C GLU A 60 -10.40 3.08 -40.23
N PRO A 61 -9.55 3.83 -39.49
CA PRO A 61 -9.44 3.62 -38.05
C PRO A 61 -10.78 3.97 -37.41
N THR A 62 -11.34 3.02 -36.68
CA THR A 62 -12.52 3.17 -35.84
C THR A 62 -12.42 4.49 -35.05
N GLU A 63 -13.33 5.43 -35.32
CA GLU A 63 -13.25 6.79 -34.78
C GLU A 63 -13.20 6.77 -33.24
N TYR A 64 -12.13 7.36 -32.70
CA TYR A 64 -12.07 7.76 -31.31
C TYR A 64 -13.19 8.80 -31.04
N HIS A 65 -14.15 8.45 -30.18
CA HIS A 65 -15.29 9.33 -29.84
C HIS A 65 -14.95 10.44 -28.83
N GLY A 66 -13.67 10.61 -28.45
CA GLY A 66 -13.27 11.67 -27.53
C GLY A 66 -12.95 13.00 -28.20
N THR A 67 -12.34 13.91 -27.44
CA THR A 67 -11.96 15.26 -27.91
C THR A 67 -11.17 15.18 -29.23
N LYS A 68 -11.60 15.93 -30.25
CA LYS A 68 -10.85 16.02 -31.51
C LYS A 68 -9.52 16.73 -31.27
N VAL A 69 -8.43 16.00 -31.47
CA VAL A 69 -7.04 16.44 -31.24
C VAL A 69 -6.23 16.33 -32.53
N ARG A 70 -5.17 17.14 -32.67
CA ARG A 70 -4.21 16.96 -33.77
C ARG A 70 -3.42 15.70 -33.52
N ARG A 71 -3.09 14.97 -34.60
CA ARG A 71 -2.26 13.76 -34.53
C ARG A 71 -0.86 14.09 -34.03
N LEU A 72 -0.24 13.13 -33.37
CA LEU A 72 1.13 13.20 -32.85
C LEU A 72 2.14 13.57 -33.96
N SER A 73 1.95 13.04 -35.17
CA SER A 73 2.78 13.36 -36.34
C SER A 73 2.75 14.83 -36.77
N SER A 74 1.77 15.62 -36.30
CA SER A 74 1.72 17.08 -36.55
C SER A 74 2.71 17.86 -35.69
N PHE A 75 3.30 17.24 -34.67
CA PHE A 75 4.23 17.88 -33.74
C PHE A 75 5.69 17.55 -34.05
N GLY A 76 5.96 16.48 -34.80
CA GLY A 76 7.30 16.07 -35.20
C GLY A 76 7.39 14.60 -35.60
N SER A 77 8.62 14.17 -35.88
CA SER A 77 9.00 12.77 -36.04
C SER A 77 9.69 12.25 -34.77
N PHE A 78 9.49 10.98 -34.45
CA PHE A 78 10.01 10.37 -33.24
C PHE A 78 10.84 9.15 -33.60
N GLU A 79 12.07 9.10 -33.09
CA GLU A 79 12.91 7.91 -33.20
C GLU A 79 12.57 6.95 -32.06
N ILE A 80 12.26 5.70 -32.42
CA ILE A 80 11.95 4.63 -31.48
C ILE A 80 12.91 3.48 -31.78
N ASP A 81 13.65 3.05 -30.76
CA ASP A 81 14.65 1.99 -30.85
C ASP A 81 14.02 0.66 -31.27
N ALA A 82 14.77 -0.15 -32.03
CA ALA A 82 14.26 -1.42 -32.56
C ALA A 82 13.80 -2.37 -31.43
N GLU A 83 14.55 -2.45 -30.34
CA GLU A 83 14.22 -3.28 -29.18
C GLU A 83 12.86 -2.90 -28.55
N VAL A 84 12.52 -1.61 -28.54
CA VAL A 84 11.26 -1.12 -27.98
C VAL A 84 10.08 -1.50 -28.88
N ARG A 85 10.27 -1.49 -30.21
CA ARG A 85 9.23 -1.91 -31.17
C ARG A 85 8.86 -3.38 -31.03
N GLU A 86 9.80 -4.20 -30.58
CA GLU A 86 9.63 -5.64 -30.38
C GLU A 86 8.93 -6.00 -29.05
N LEU A 87 8.77 -5.04 -28.13
CA LEU A 87 8.07 -5.27 -26.87
C LEU A 87 6.61 -5.69 -27.12
N LYS A 88 6.17 -6.70 -26.37
CA LYS A 88 4.77 -7.13 -26.39
C LYS A 88 3.90 -6.04 -25.76
N TRP A 89 3.21 -5.29 -26.62
CA TRP A 89 2.22 -4.32 -26.19
C TRP A 89 1.05 -5.02 -25.54
N ILE A 90 0.73 -4.62 -24.32
CA ILE A 90 -0.51 -5.05 -23.66
C ILE A 90 -1.60 -4.14 -24.16
N SER A 91 -2.05 -4.45 -25.38
CA SER A 91 -2.97 -3.60 -26.13
C SER A 91 -4.43 -3.74 -25.69
N ASP A 92 -4.81 -4.63 -24.76
CA ASP A 92 -6.24 -4.91 -24.61
C ASP A 92 -6.75 -5.31 -23.21
N HIS A 93 -5.99 -5.08 -22.14
CA HIS A 93 -6.45 -5.47 -20.80
C HIS A 93 -6.54 -4.31 -19.80
N THR A 94 -5.97 -3.14 -20.06
CA THR A 94 -5.88 -2.08 -19.02
C THR A 94 -6.22 -0.69 -19.54
N SER A 95 -6.58 -0.60 -20.81
CA SER A 95 -6.94 0.64 -21.49
C SER A 95 -8.09 0.33 -22.43
N GLY A 96 -9.27 0.89 -22.15
CA GLY A 96 -10.38 0.89 -23.09
C GLY A 96 -10.02 1.59 -24.40
N LYS A 97 -11.00 2.01 -25.21
CA LYS A 97 -10.73 2.73 -26.48
C LYS A 97 -9.77 3.92 -26.26
N VAL A 98 -8.53 3.80 -26.73
CA VAL A 98 -7.49 4.83 -26.68
C VAL A 98 -7.37 5.57 -28.00
N HIS A 99 -6.78 6.76 -27.97
CA HIS A 99 -6.44 7.48 -29.19
C HIS A 99 -5.40 6.71 -30.03
N SER A 100 -5.47 6.79 -31.36
CA SER A 100 -4.64 5.99 -32.29
C SER A 100 -3.12 6.18 -32.11
N ASP A 101 -2.71 7.33 -31.59
CA ASP A 101 -1.30 7.69 -31.38
C ASP A 101 -0.77 7.30 -29.98
N ILE A 102 -1.63 6.78 -29.08
CA ILE A 102 -1.21 6.32 -27.73
C ILE A 102 -0.22 5.16 -27.77
N PRO A 103 -0.30 4.18 -28.70
CA PRO A 103 0.74 3.16 -28.83
C PRO A 103 2.13 3.78 -29.01
N THR A 104 2.27 4.81 -29.84
CA THR A 104 3.55 5.53 -30.01
C THR A 104 4.00 6.22 -28.73
N ILE A 105 3.10 6.85 -27.99
CA ILE A 105 3.39 7.44 -26.67
C ILE A 105 3.87 6.36 -25.68
N SER A 106 3.25 5.18 -25.72
CA SER A 106 3.67 4.03 -24.91
C SER A 106 5.08 3.56 -25.28
N MET A 107 5.43 3.51 -26.57
CA MET A 107 6.79 3.22 -27.03
C MET A 107 7.81 4.21 -26.48
N LEU A 108 7.51 5.51 -26.57
CA LEU A 108 8.40 6.54 -26.05
C LEU A 108 8.64 6.39 -24.55
N TYR A 109 7.59 6.09 -23.76
CA TYR A 109 7.75 5.83 -22.32
C TYR A 109 8.57 4.58 -21.99
N ASN A 110 8.48 3.53 -22.80
CA ASN A 110 9.29 2.32 -22.60
C ASN A 110 10.76 2.52 -22.98
N GLN A 111 11.06 3.45 -23.89
CA GLN A 111 12.43 3.84 -24.22
C GLN A 111 13.02 4.75 -23.14
N ASN A 112 12.24 5.74 -22.70
CA ASN A 112 12.59 6.66 -21.65
C ASN A 112 11.31 7.08 -20.94
N LEU A 113 11.24 6.94 -19.61
CA LEU A 113 10.06 7.32 -18.81
C LEU A 113 9.71 8.82 -18.90
N THR A 114 10.47 9.61 -19.68
CA THR A 114 10.18 10.98 -20.10
C THR A 114 9.86 11.07 -21.60
N LEU A 115 8.87 11.89 -21.97
CA LEU A 115 8.54 12.16 -23.36
C LEU A 115 9.36 13.32 -23.93
N PRO A 116 9.69 13.28 -25.24
CA PRO A 116 10.12 14.46 -25.99
C PRO A 116 9.10 15.60 -25.89
N GLN A 117 9.56 16.85 -25.98
CA GLN A 117 8.71 18.03 -25.79
C GLN A 117 7.54 18.09 -26.79
N GLU A 118 7.74 17.60 -28.00
CA GLU A 118 6.74 17.52 -29.08
C GLU A 118 5.62 16.53 -28.72
N ALA A 119 5.97 15.37 -28.16
CA ALA A 119 5.01 14.38 -27.68
C ALA A 119 4.27 14.88 -26.43
N GLN A 120 4.96 15.64 -25.57
CA GLN A 120 4.35 16.30 -24.41
C GLN A 120 3.26 17.31 -24.85
N LYS A 121 3.56 18.15 -25.85
CA LYS A 121 2.58 19.08 -26.45
C LYS A 121 1.36 18.35 -27.04
N PHE A 122 1.56 17.17 -27.62
CA PHE A 122 0.46 16.35 -28.13
C PHE A 122 -0.49 15.90 -27.01
N ILE A 123 0.03 15.39 -25.89
CA ILE A 123 -0.81 14.87 -24.80
C ILE A 123 -1.52 15.98 -23.99
N GLU A 124 -0.95 17.19 -23.98
CA GLU A 124 -1.53 18.37 -23.32
C GLU A 124 -2.75 18.96 -24.05
N GLN A 125 -3.04 18.49 -25.26
CA GLN A 125 -4.21 18.96 -26.02
C GLN A 125 -5.55 18.64 -25.36
N SER A 126 -5.61 17.58 -24.52
CA SER A 126 -6.84 17.23 -23.82
C SER A 126 -6.56 16.47 -22.51
N LYS A 127 -7.53 16.55 -21.58
CA LYS A 127 -7.46 15.82 -20.31
C LYS A 127 -7.48 14.30 -20.54
N GLU A 128 -8.23 13.84 -21.54
CA GLU A 128 -8.31 12.42 -21.86
C GLU A 128 -6.96 11.87 -22.35
N LEU A 129 -6.24 12.60 -23.22
CA LEU A 129 -4.90 12.21 -23.65
C LEU A 129 -3.91 12.22 -22.50
N THR A 130 -3.98 13.24 -21.63
CA THR A 130 -3.13 13.34 -20.44
C THR A 130 -3.33 12.12 -19.53
N GLU A 131 -4.59 11.70 -19.29
CA GLU A 131 -4.89 10.52 -18.47
C GLU A 131 -4.46 9.21 -19.15
N GLN A 132 -4.65 9.09 -20.46
CA GLN A 132 -4.18 7.93 -21.23
C GLN A 132 -2.64 7.83 -21.16
N ALA A 133 -1.93 8.92 -21.41
CA ALA A 133 -0.48 8.98 -21.36
C ALA A 133 0.06 8.71 -19.95
N ARG A 134 -0.60 9.21 -18.89
CA ARG A 134 -0.25 8.88 -17.51
C ARG A 134 -0.29 7.37 -17.27
N TRP A 135 -1.31 6.70 -17.80
CA TRP A 135 -1.45 5.25 -17.63
C TRP A 135 -0.40 4.48 -18.43
N GLU A 136 -0.09 4.90 -19.66
CA GLU A 136 1.00 4.31 -20.43
C GLU A 136 2.34 4.45 -19.71
N ARG A 137 2.63 5.62 -19.12
CA ARG A 137 3.83 5.82 -18.30
C ARG A 137 3.91 4.86 -17.12
N ARG A 138 2.79 4.59 -16.44
CA ARG A 138 2.75 3.62 -15.34
C ARG A 138 2.98 2.20 -15.83
N LYS A 139 2.39 1.80 -16.94
CA LYS A 139 2.63 0.47 -17.51
C LYS A 139 4.11 0.30 -17.86
N ALA A 140 4.70 1.28 -18.53
CA ALA A 140 6.13 1.28 -18.84
C ALA A 140 6.98 1.14 -17.57
N ALA A 141 6.70 1.94 -16.53
CA ALA A 141 7.39 1.82 -15.25
C ALA A 141 7.20 0.45 -14.59
N PHE A 142 5.97 -0.06 -14.57
CA PHE A 142 5.63 -1.36 -14.01
C PHE A 142 6.43 -2.50 -14.66
N TYR A 143 6.43 -2.60 -15.99
CA TYR A 143 7.22 -3.64 -16.68
C TYR A 143 8.72 -3.40 -16.54
N GLY A 144 9.15 -2.13 -16.54
CA GLY A 144 10.54 -1.75 -16.29
C GLY A 144 11.07 -2.19 -14.93
N PHE A 145 10.22 -2.32 -13.91
CA PHE A 145 10.65 -2.82 -12.59
C PHE A 145 11.11 -4.28 -12.60
N TYR A 146 10.75 -5.05 -13.62
CA TYR A 146 11.07 -6.46 -13.71
C TYR A 146 12.16 -6.71 -14.77
N PRO A 147 13.15 -7.57 -14.48
CA PRO A 147 14.07 -8.10 -15.48
C PRO A 147 13.36 -8.68 -16.72
N LYS A 148 13.99 -8.59 -17.90
CA LYS A 148 13.40 -9.01 -19.19
C LYS A 148 12.87 -10.46 -19.17
N ASP A 149 13.52 -11.37 -18.43
CA ASP A 149 13.12 -12.76 -18.26
C ASP A 149 11.83 -12.93 -17.43
N ILE A 150 11.56 -12.03 -16.49
CA ILE A 150 10.35 -12.05 -15.64
C ILE A 150 9.17 -11.36 -16.33
N GLN A 151 9.40 -10.35 -17.18
CA GLN A 151 8.34 -9.56 -17.83
C GLN A 151 7.32 -10.42 -18.60
N ASN A 152 7.74 -11.51 -19.23
CA ASN A 152 6.83 -12.43 -19.92
C ASN A 152 5.87 -13.13 -18.94
N THR A 153 6.37 -13.61 -17.81
CA THR A 153 5.56 -14.24 -16.76
C THR A 153 4.55 -13.25 -16.16
N VAL A 154 4.99 -12.00 -15.91
CA VAL A 154 4.09 -10.93 -15.45
C VAL A 154 2.98 -10.67 -16.47
N THR A 155 3.34 -10.59 -17.75
CA THR A 155 2.38 -10.37 -18.83
C THR A 155 1.36 -11.49 -18.91
N GLU A 156 1.81 -12.74 -18.85
CA GLU A 156 0.93 -13.91 -18.85
C GLU A 156 0.00 -13.93 -17.63
N ALA A 157 0.54 -13.71 -16.43
CA ALA A 157 -0.25 -13.67 -15.20
C ALA A 157 -1.34 -12.58 -15.25
N LEU A 158 -0.99 -11.38 -15.70
CA LEU A 158 -1.96 -10.28 -15.81
C LEU A 158 -2.99 -10.49 -16.92
N SER A 159 -2.65 -11.21 -18.00
CA SER A 159 -3.59 -11.53 -19.08
C SER A 159 -4.70 -12.50 -18.67
N ARG A 160 -4.48 -13.27 -17.60
CA ARG A 160 -5.49 -14.18 -17.02
C ARG A 160 -6.46 -13.47 -16.07
N LEU A 161 -6.20 -12.22 -15.72
CA LEU A 161 -7.04 -11.42 -14.83
C LEU A 161 -8.03 -10.55 -15.60
N SER A 162 -9.09 -10.10 -14.90
CA SER A 162 -9.94 -9.04 -15.44
C SER A 162 -9.15 -7.73 -15.60
N ALA A 163 -9.61 -6.89 -16.52
CA ALA A 163 -8.99 -5.61 -16.82
C ALA A 163 -8.85 -4.70 -15.58
N LEU A 164 -9.88 -4.71 -14.75
CA LEU A 164 -9.94 -3.97 -13.49
C LEU A 164 -8.89 -4.49 -12.50
N SER A 165 -8.80 -5.81 -12.32
CA SER A 165 -7.84 -6.44 -11.41
C SER A 165 -6.38 -6.21 -11.85
N ALA A 166 -6.09 -6.38 -13.14
CA ALA A 166 -4.77 -6.08 -13.69
C ALA A 166 -4.40 -4.60 -13.49
N SER A 167 -5.36 -3.68 -13.72
CA SER A 167 -5.13 -2.24 -13.51
C SER A 167 -4.88 -1.89 -12.05
N ARG A 168 -5.60 -2.52 -11.10
CA ARG A 168 -5.37 -2.37 -9.66
C ARG A 168 -3.97 -2.82 -9.25
N ILE A 169 -3.49 -3.94 -9.80
CA ILE A 169 -2.14 -4.44 -9.55
C ILE A 169 -1.07 -3.45 -10.04
N ILE A 170 -1.19 -2.98 -11.28
CA ILE A 170 -0.24 -2.01 -11.85
C ILE A 170 -0.26 -0.72 -11.04
N ALA A 171 -1.44 -0.22 -10.70
CA ALA A 171 -1.59 0.99 -9.89
C ALA A 171 -0.95 0.82 -8.51
N MET A 172 -1.15 -0.32 -7.85
CA MET A 172 -0.55 -0.61 -6.54
C MET A 172 0.97 -0.68 -6.62
N LYS A 173 1.53 -1.41 -7.59
CA LYS A 173 2.99 -1.56 -7.74
C LYS A 173 3.69 -0.29 -8.25
N THR A 174 2.95 0.66 -8.85
CA THR A 174 3.49 1.94 -9.37
C THR A 174 3.06 3.18 -8.60
N SER A 175 2.08 3.10 -7.71
CA SER A 175 2.38 3.37 -6.33
C SER A 175 3.16 4.63 -5.99
N ARG A 176 4.24 4.31 -5.31
CA ARG A 176 5.30 5.19 -4.91
C ARG A 176 5.82 6.03 -6.11
N PHE A 177 5.67 5.60 -7.39
CA PHE A 177 6.30 6.16 -8.62
C PHE A 177 5.49 7.30 -9.15
N ALA A 178 4.19 7.19 -8.93
CA ALA A 178 3.30 8.32 -9.03
C ALA A 178 3.34 9.25 -7.81
N HIS A 179 4.06 8.91 -6.74
CA HIS A 179 3.95 9.52 -5.41
C HIS A 179 2.49 9.55 -4.92
N GLU A 180 1.84 8.39 -4.95
CA GLU A 180 0.44 8.24 -4.59
C GLU A 180 0.23 7.24 -3.45
N ALA A 181 -0.69 7.59 -2.55
CA ALA A 181 -1.38 6.62 -1.70
C ALA A 181 -2.68 6.20 -2.43
N ILE A 182 -2.92 4.89 -2.56
CA ILE A 182 -4.21 4.39 -3.07
C ILE A 182 -5.05 3.91 -1.91
N LEU A 183 -6.27 4.40 -1.87
CA LEU A 183 -7.26 4.09 -0.85
C LEU A 183 -8.22 3.04 -1.40
N LYS A 184 -8.06 1.80 -0.91
CA LYS A 184 -8.94 0.68 -1.28
C LYS A 184 -10.21 0.72 -0.43
N PRO A 185 -11.42 0.60 -0.99
CA PRO A 185 -12.65 0.46 -0.22
C PRO A 185 -12.60 -0.75 0.71
N LEU A 186 -12.98 -0.54 1.98
CA LEU A 186 -13.30 -1.63 2.89
C LEU A 186 -14.66 -2.26 2.53
N LYS A 187 -15.59 -1.48 1.97
CA LYS A 187 -16.91 -1.93 1.52
C LYS A 187 -17.43 -1.06 0.37
N GLY A 188 -18.08 -1.71 -0.61
CA GLY A 188 -18.76 -1.04 -1.73
C GLY A 188 -17.82 -0.59 -2.84
N ASN A 189 -18.41 0.07 -3.83
CA ASN A 189 -17.69 0.76 -4.91
C ASN A 189 -17.69 2.27 -4.64
N PHE A 190 -16.64 2.95 -5.07
CA PHE A 190 -16.52 4.40 -4.97
C PHE A 190 -16.63 5.07 -6.33
N ASP A 191 -16.84 6.38 -6.29
CA ASP A 191 -16.91 7.23 -7.46
C ASP A 191 -16.18 8.57 -7.25
N SER A 192 -16.38 9.49 -8.20
CA SER A 192 -15.80 10.83 -8.17
C SER A 192 -16.28 11.71 -7.00
N GLN A 193 -17.47 11.46 -6.45
CA GLN A 193 -18.01 12.21 -5.31
C GLN A 193 -17.25 11.86 -4.04
N ASP A 194 -16.87 10.59 -3.84
CA ASP A 194 -16.04 10.18 -2.71
C ASP A 194 -14.67 10.87 -2.73
N ALA A 195 -14.07 11.00 -3.91
CA ALA A 195 -12.81 11.75 -4.08
C ALA A 195 -12.98 13.25 -3.79
N ALA A 196 -14.09 13.85 -4.23
CA ALA A 196 -14.40 15.25 -3.92
C ALA A 196 -14.64 15.47 -2.42
N LEU A 197 -15.33 14.54 -1.75
CA LEU A 197 -15.52 14.55 -0.31
C LEU A 197 -14.15 14.48 0.40
N LEU A 198 -13.29 13.54 0.00
CA LEU A 198 -11.95 13.42 0.58
C LEU A 198 -11.14 14.72 0.44
N ASN A 199 -11.17 15.37 -0.73
CA ASN A 199 -10.52 16.67 -0.91
C ASN A 199 -11.07 17.76 0.03
N SER A 200 -12.36 17.71 0.37
CA SER A 200 -12.94 18.64 1.34
C SER A 200 -12.63 18.29 2.81
N GLU A 201 -12.28 17.04 3.09
CA GLU A 201 -11.86 16.56 4.42
C GLU A 201 -10.36 16.74 4.70
N ILE A 202 -9.50 16.79 3.68
CA ILE A 202 -8.04 16.99 3.84
C ILE A 202 -7.70 18.23 4.69
N PRO A 203 -8.33 19.42 4.51
CA PRO A 203 -8.07 20.58 5.37
C PRO A 203 -8.34 20.34 6.86
N GLU A 204 -9.35 19.52 7.20
CA GLU A 204 -9.62 19.16 8.60
C GLU A 204 -8.50 18.26 9.14
N MET A 205 -7.99 17.33 8.32
CA MET A 205 -6.83 16.53 8.70
C MET A 205 -5.60 17.39 8.96
N VAL A 206 -5.32 18.36 8.09
CA VAL A 206 -4.22 19.33 8.28
C VAL A 206 -4.36 20.04 9.62
N ALA A 207 -5.56 20.52 9.96
CA ALA A 207 -5.82 21.17 11.23
C ALA A 207 -5.62 20.23 12.43
N ASN A 208 -6.03 18.96 12.32
CA ASN A 208 -5.85 17.95 13.37
C ASN A 208 -4.37 17.61 13.58
N VAL A 209 -3.60 17.41 12.52
CA VAL A 209 -2.16 17.17 12.59
C VAL A 209 -1.44 18.40 13.15
N SER A 210 -1.86 19.60 12.77
CA SER A 210 -1.30 20.87 13.28
C SER A 210 -1.50 21.05 14.79
N LYS A 211 -2.66 20.64 15.32
CA LYS A 211 -2.91 20.61 16.76
C LYS A 211 -2.01 19.59 17.47
N GLU A 212 -1.90 18.40 16.89
CA GLU A 212 -1.10 17.31 17.46
C GLU A 212 0.40 17.67 17.52
N ILE A 213 0.98 18.18 16.43
CA ILE A 213 2.40 18.58 16.43
C ILE A 213 2.66 19.71 17.45
N THR A 214 1.72 20.63 17.63
CA THR A 214 1.81 21.70 18.63
C THR A 214 1.79 21.13 20.05
N TYR A 215 0.90 20.17 20.32
CA TYR A 215 0.86 19.47 21.61
C TYR A 215 2.16 18.71 21.89
N VAL A 216 2.64 17.91 20.93
CA VAL A 216 3.89 17.15 21.04
C VAL A 216 5.10 18.08 21.26
N PHE A 217 5.12 19.22 20.57
CA PHE A 217 6.15 20.24 20.75
C PHE A 217 6.12 20.85 22.15
N SER A 218 4.94 21.15 22.70
CA SER A 218 4.82 21.67 24.07
C SER A 218 5.34 20.68 25.13
N LEU A 219 5.10 19.37 24.92
CA LEU A 219 5.64 18.31 25.78
C LEU A 219 7.16 18.22 25.65
N LEU A 220 7.70 18.38 24.44
CA LEU A 220 9.13 18.44 24.21
C LEU A 220 9.75 19.62 24.96
N GLU A 221 9.23 20.84 24.81
CA GLU A 221 9.74 22.03 25.49
C GLU A 221 9.72 21.88 27.02
N SER A 222 8.63 21.35 27.59
CA SER A 222 8.53 21.09 29.03
C SER A 222 9.55 20.05 29.51
N SER A 223 9.74 18.98 28.73
CA SER A 223 10.76 17.96 29.04
C SER A 223 12.19 18.50 28.92
N GLU A 224 12.46 19.33 27.91
CA GLU A 224 13.74 19.99 27.69
C GLU A 224 14.05 20.97 28.83
N GLN A 225 13.07 21.76 29.26
CA GLN A 225 13.20 22.66 30.42
C GLN A 225 13.52 21.87 31.69
N THR A 226 12.82 20.75 31.94
CA THR A 226 13.10 19.88 33.09
C THR A 226 14.52 19.30 33.02
N LEU A 227 14.91 18.78 31.86
CA LEU A 227 16.23 18.17 31.64
C LEU A 227 17.36 19.20 31.72
N SER A 228 17.11 20.46 31.33
CA SER A 228 18.09 21.55 31.40
C SER A 228 18.54 21.87 32.83
N SER A 229 17.78 21.44 33.85
CA SER A 229 18.21 21.57 35.25
C SER A 229 19.29 20.57 35.67
N TYR A 230 19.52 19.51 34.88
CA TYR A 230 20.52 18.47 35.14
C TYR A 230 21.85 18.79 34.41
N THR A 231 22.50 19.90 34.77
CA THR A 231 23.70 20.42 34.07
C THR A 231 25.03 19.83 34.54
N SER A 232 25.04 19.18 35.71
CA SER A 232 26.25 18.60 36.30
C SER A 232 25.91 17.38 37.15
N TYR A 233 26.86 16.47 37.32
CA TYR A 233 26.78 15.46 38.38
C TYR A 233 26.73 16.18 39.73
N GLY A 234 25.61 16.04 40.44
CA GLY A 234 25.35 16.78 41.66
C GLY A 234 26.21 16.30 42.84
N THR A 235 26.49 17.21 43.78
CA THR A 235 27.09 16.92 45.10
C THR A 235 26.04 16.60 46.17
N ARG A 236 24.76 16.60 45.78
CA ARG A 236 23.62 16.44 46.68
C ARG A 236 23.55 14.99 47.17
N VAL A 237 23.90 14.77 48.45
CA VAL A 237 23.73 13.48 49.12
C VAL A 237 22.25 13.34 49.48
N LEU A 238 21.56 12.43 48.80
CA LEU A 238 20.21 12.03 49.17
C LEU A 238 20.33 10.89 50.19
N GLU A 239 19.85 11.12 51.41
CA GLU A 239 19.98 10.15 52.51
C GLU A 239 18.95 9.01 52.43
N GLN A 240 17.84 9.21 51.71
CA GLN A 240 16.76 8.24 51.63
C GLN A 240 16.64 7.65 50.22
N GLU A 241 16.62 6.32 50.14
CA GLU A 241 16.47 5.57 48.89
C GLU A 241 15.24 6.00 48.08
N ARG A 242 14.12 6.28 48.76
CA ARG A 242 12.89 6.74 48.10
C ARG A 242 13.09 8.04 47.30
N ASP A 243 13.92 8.94 47.79
CA ASP A 243 14.16 10.24 47.17
C ASP A 243 15.05 10.03 45.92
N ILE A 244 16.07 9.17 46.03
CA ILE A 244 16.90 8.73 44.90
C ILE A 244 16.03 8.13 43.80
N LEU A 245 15.13 7.21 44.16
CA LEU A 245 14.21 6.55 43.21
C LEU A 245 13.23 7.54 42.58
N SER A 246 12.71 8.49 43.36
CA SER A 246 11.80 9.52 42.86
C SER A 246 12.48 10.42 41.83
N HIS A 247 13.66 10.97 42.16
CA HIS A 247 14.46 11.79 41.24
C HIS A 247 14.85 11.01 39.98
N SER A 248 15.26 9.75 40.13
CA SER A 248 15.60 8.88 39.00
C SER A 248 14.39 8.62 38.08
N ARG A 249 13.19 8.44 38.65
CA ARG A 249 11.95 8.28 37.87
C ARG A 249 11.60 9.54 37.10
N THR A 250 11.71 10.72 37.72
CA THR A 250 11.45 12.00 37.04
C THR A 250 12.42 12.19 35.88
N TRP A 251 13.73 12.01 36.10
CA TRP A 251 14.73 12.11 35.02
C TRP A 251 14.44 11.12 33.89
N ARG A 252 14.17 9.85 34.22
CA ARG A 252 13.84 8.82 33.23
C ARG A 252 12.57 9.17 32.44
N GLY A 253 11.54 9.64 33.12
CA GLY A 253 10.27 10.06 32.51
C GLY A 253 10.49 11.22 31.53
N SER A 254 11.11 12.31 31.98
CA SER A 254 11.41 13.47 31.14
C SER A 254 12.34 13.13 29.97
N SER A 255 13.37 12.31 30.19
CA SER A 255 14.27 11.85 29.14
C SER A 255 13.52 11.01 28.09
N SER A 256 12.64 10.11 28.52
CA SER A 256 11.84 9.29 27.60
C SER A 256 10.90 10.15 26.74
N ILE A 257 10.20 11.11 27.36
CA ILE A 257 9.33 12.06 26.66
C ILE A 257 10.14 12.89 25.64
N TYR A 258 11.29 13.42 26.05
CA TYR A 258 12.16 14.21 25.18
C TYR A 258 12.59 13.42 23.94
N GLN A 259 13.14 12.21 24.13
CA GLN A 259 13.62 11.39 23.02
C GLN A 259 12.50 10.96 22.07
N THR A 260 11.35 10.58 22.63
CA THR A 260 10.18 10.18 21.83
C THR A 260 9.67 11.34 20.98
N ASN A 261 9.46 12.51 21.60
CA ASN A 261 8.86 13.65 20.92
C ASN A 261 9.82 14.34 19.94
N LYS A 262 11.14 14.31 20.22
CA LYS A 262 12.17 14.84 19.31
C LYS A 262 12.12 14.14 17.95
N ASN A 263 11.84 12.84 17.91
CA ASN A 263 11.73 12.07 16.67
C ASN A 263 10.34 12.15 16.05
N ALA A 264 9.29 12.40 16.85
CA ALA A 264 7.92 12.54 16.34
C ALA A 264 7.69 13.84 15.56
N ILE A 265 8.32 14.95 15.95
CA ILE A 265 8.13 16.25 15.27
C ILE A 265 8.50 16.20 13.77
N PRO A 266 9.67 15.67 13.36
CA PRO A 266 9.98 15.49 11.94
C PRO A 266 8.94 14.65 11.18
N GLU A 267 8.38 13.59 11.78
CA GLU A 267 7.35 12.76 11.14
C GLU A 267 6.08 13.57 10.85
N TYR A 268 5.64 14.38 11.82
CA TYR A 268 4.49 15.26 11.62
C TYR A 268 4.76 16.36 10.60
N ARG A 269 6.00 16.87 10.53
CA ARG A 269 6.41 17.86 9.53
C ARG A 269 6.31 17.29 8.11
N VAL A 270 6.79 16.07 7.88
CA VAL A 270 6.61 15.35 6.60
C VAL A 270 5.13 15.19 6.27
N LEU A 271 4.33 14.69 7.23
CA LEU A 271 2.91 14.46 7.03
C LEU A 271 2.14 15.75 6.70
N LEU A 272 2.41 16.84 7.42
CA LEU A 272 1.79 18.14 7.15
C LEU A 272 2.13 18.66 5.77
N PHE A 273 3.40 18.58 5.37
CA PHE A 273 3.83 18.96 4.03
C PHE A 273 3.04 18.18 2.98
N GLN A 274 2.95 16.86 3.14
CA GLN A 274 2.26 16.00 2.17
C GLN A 274 0.76 16.27 2.12
N LEU A 275 0.09 16.43 3.26
CA LEU A 275 -1.35 16.72 3.33
C LEU A 275 -1.68 18.09 2.72
N ASN A 276 -0.84 19.09 2.93
CA ASN A 276 -1.04 20.45 2.38
C ASN A 276 -0.98 20.49 0.85
N HIS A 277 -0.37 19.49 0.23
CA HIS A 277 -0.24 19.38 -1.22
C HIS A 277 -0.93 18.14 -1.77
N ALA A 278 -1.74 17.47 -0.96
CA ALA A 278 -2.44 16.26 -1.35
C ALA A 278 -3.63 16.59 -2.25
N GLU A 279 -3.79 15.81 -3.32
CA GLU A 279 -4.96 15.87 -4.19
C GLU A 279 -5.51 14.46 -4.41
N ALA A 280 -6.75 14.25 -3.97
CA ALA A 280 -7.49 13.02 -4.19
C ALA A 280 -8.19 13.04 -5.55
N ARG A 281 -8.11 11.92 -6.27
CA ARG A 281 -8.84 11.70 -7.52
C ARG A 281 -9.41 10.29 -7.56
N PHE A 282 -10.59 10.14 -8.13
CA PHE A 282 -11.11 8.83 -8.50
C PHE A 282 -10.43 8.37 -9.80
N ASP A 283 -9.93 7.14 -9.83
CA ASP A 283 -9.39 6.54 -11.04
C ASP A 283 -10.38 5.49 -11.59
N PRO A 284 -11.06 5.76 -12.71
CA PRO A 284 -12.07 4.86 -13.25
C PRO A 284 -11.48 3.52 -13.74
N ARG A 285 -10.16 3.42 -13.96
CA ARG A 285 -9.52 2.16 -14.39
C ARG A 285 -9.29 1.19 -13.24
N THR A 286 -9.13 1.71 -12.02
CA THR A 286 -8.92 0.91 -10.81
C THR A 286 -10.19 0.83 -9.96
N GLY A 287 -11.13 1.76 -10.17
CA GLY A 287 -12.30 1.94 -9.31
C GLY A 287 -11.94 2.40 -7.90
N TRP A 288 -10.75 2.95 -7.70
CA TRP A 288 -10.20 3.35 -6.40
C TRP A 288 -9.87 4.84 -6.37
N ILE A 289 -9.68 5.37 -5.15
CA ILE A 289 -9.23 6.75 -4.96
C ILE A 289 -7.71 6.77 -4.85
N HIS A 290 -7.09 7.62 -5.64
CA HIS A 290 -5.66 7.87 -5.65
C HIS A 290 -5.42 9.25 -5.04
N VAL A 291 -4.58 9.32 -4.02
CA VAL A 291 -4.19 10.59 -3.39
C VAL A 291 -2.74 10.87 -3.74
N LYS A 292 -2.53 11.85 -4.62
CA LYS A 292 -1.21 12.26 -5.07
C LYS A 292 -0.66 13.32 -4.13
N THR A 293 0.62 13.25 -3.81
CA THR A 293 1.31 14.26 -3.00
C THR A 293 2.77 14.40 -3.43
N PRO A 294 3.36 15.60 -3.41
CA PRO A 294 4.80 15.74 -3.55
C PRO A 294 5.55 15.19 -2.33
N LEU A 295 6.82 14.84 -2.54
CA LEU A 295 7.73 14.49 -1.47
C LEU A 295 8.43 15.73 -0.91
N ILE A 296 8.76 15.70 0.38
CA ILE A 296 9.54 16.77 1.00
C ILE A 296 11.03 16.49 0.80
N ASP A 297 11.75 17.51 0.37
CA ASP A 297 13.20 17.56 0.30
C ASP A 297 13.72 18.65 1.26
N VAL A 298 15.02 18.66 1.51
CA VAL A 298 15.70 19.63 2.39
C VAL A 298 15.46 21.07 1.92
N ASP A 299 15.36 21.28 0.60
CA ASP A 299 15.16 22.59 -0.01
C ASP A 299 13.70 22.87 -0.40
N SER A 300 12.76 21.99 -0.04
CA SER A 300 11.35 22.21 -0.31
C SER A 300 10.83 23.43 0.44
N LYS A 301 10.05 24.27 -0.25
CA LYS A 301 9.31 25.36 0.38
C LYS A 301 8.15 24.78 1.15
N GLU A 302 8.24 24.85 2.48
CA GLU A 302 7.15 24.47 3.36
C GLU A 302 6.07 25.56 3.41
N SER A 303 4.83 25.14 3.67
CA SER A 303 3.69 26.05 3.88
C SER A 303 3.93 26.91 5.13
N ASP A 304 3.42 28.15 5.11
CA ASP A 304 3.41 29.05 6.28
C ASP A 304 2.67 28.43 7.49
N GLU A 305 1.82 27.42 7.25
CA GLU A 305 1.12 26.66 8.29
C GLU A 305 2.06 25.79 9.12
N ILE A 306 3.21 25.40 8.56
CA ILE A 306 4.27 24.74 9.33
C ILE A 306 5.01 25.82 10.09
N SER A 307 4.73 25.92 11.40
CA SER A 307 5.40 26.90 12.26
C SER A 307 6.92 26.81 12.08
N ALA A 308 7.58 27.96 11.91
CA ALA A 308 9.05 28.04 11.84
C ALA A 308 9.76 27.38 13.04
N LYS A 309 9.05 27.20 14.17
CA LYS A 309 9.50 26.45 15.34
C LYS A 309 9.76 24.96 15.04
N PHE A 310 9.04 24.37 14.09
CA PHE A 310 9.19 22.97 13.69
C PHE A 310 10.29 22.80 12.63
N SER A 311 10.51 23.80 11.78
CA SER A 311 11.55 23.79 10.74
C SER A 311 12.98 23.68 11.31
N ARG A 312 13.18 23.98 12.60
CA ARG A 312 14.47 23.79 13.29
C ARG A 312 14.86 22.31 13.42
N PHE A 313 13.90 21.39 13.33
CA PHE A 313 14.19 19.96 13.37
C PHE A 313 14.50 19.48 11.95
N PRO A 314 15.69 18.92 11.70
CA PRO A 314 16.00 18.34 10.40
C PRO A 314 15.07 17.17 10.11
N LEU A 315 14.94 16.81 8.84
CA LEU A 315 14.29 15.56 8.45
C LEU A 315 15.02 14.39 9.12
N LEU A 316 14.29 13.31 9.40
CA LEU A 316 14.93 12.08 9.82
C LEU A 316 15.73 11.54 8.65
N LYS A 317 16.89 10.92 8.92
CA LYS A 317 17.74 10.30 7.89
C LYS A 317 16.98 9.39 6.92
N LYS A 318 15.98 8.66 7.43
CA LYS A 318 15.13 7.76 6.63
C LYS A 318 14.17 8.47 5.68
N HIS A 319 14.02 9.79 5.77
CA HIS A 319 13.17 10.62 4.91
C HIS A 319 14.00 11.48 3.95
N GLU A 320 15.33 11.53 4.09
CA GLU A 320 16.18 12.38 3.24
C GLU A 320 16.32 11.78 1.84
N LEU A 321 15.92 12.53 0.81
CA LEU A 321 16.03 12.15 -0.61
C LEU A 321 17.48 12.33 -1.10
N ARG A 322 18.42 11.58 -0.53
CA ARG A 322 19.85 11.68 -0.82
C ARG A 322 20.49 10.30 -1.00
N GLY A 323 21.54 10.24 -1.80
CA GLY A 323 22.35 9.04 -2.00
C GLY A 323 22.11 8.37 -3.35
N ASP A 324 22.33 7.06 -3.38
CA ASP A 324 22.05 6.22 -4.55
C ASP A 324 20.55 5.95 -4.73
N SER A 325 20.16 5.32 -5.85
CA SER A 325 18.77 4.99 -6.16
C SER A 325 18.12 4.18 -5.02
N LYS A 326 18.88 3.29 -4.37
CA LYS A 326 18.40 2.50 -3.24
C LYS A 326 18.05 3.37 -2.02
N GLY A 327 18.92 4.31 -1.66
CA GLY A 327 18.70 5.28 -0.59
C GLY A 327 17.50 6.17 -0.86
N MET A 328 17.39 6.69 -2.10
CA MET A 328 16.23 7.49 -2.52
C MET A 328 14.93 6.69 -2.42
N ASN A 329 14.91 5.44 -2.90
CA ASN A 329 13.73 4.58 -2.85
C ASN A 329 13.27 4.29 -1.41
N ALA A 330 14.23 4.06 -0.50
CA ALA A 330 13.93 3.88 0.91
C ALA A 330 13.31 5.15 1.52
N ALA A 331 13.81 6.33 1.14
CA ALA A 331 13.26 7.61 1.60
C ALA A 331 11.86 7.90 1.05
N ILE A 332 11.63 7.68 -0.25
CA ILE A 332 10.31 7.78 -0.88
C ILE A 332 9.31 6.87 -0.17
N THR A 333 9.70 5.62 0.07
CA THR A 333 8.87 4.63 0.77
C THR A 333 8.54 5.11 2.18
N SER A 334 9.55 5.50 2.96
CA SER A 334 9.36 5.98 4.33
C SER A 334 8.42 7.19 4.40
N GLN A 335 8.57 8.16 3.50
CA GLN A 335 7.69 9.33 3.47
C GLN A 335 6.25 8.95 3.10
N LEU A 336 6.02 8.07 2.13
CA LEU A 336 4.67 7.66 1.73
C LEU A 336 4.01 6.73 2.76
N GLU A 337 4.78 5.91 3.48
CA GLU A 337 4.26 5.15 4.62
C GLU A 337 3.81 6.07 5.77
N THR A 338 4.54 7.17 6.02
CA THR A 338 4.12 8.22 6.96
C THR A 338 2.81 8.85 6.50
N PHE A 339 2.67 9.16 5.20
CA PHE A 339 1.43 9.68 4.61
C PHE A 339 0.23 8.74 4.79
N GLU A 340 0.40 7.47 4.42
CA GLU A 340 -0.63 6.42 4.52
C GLU A 340 -1.10 6.17 5.94
N SER A 341 -0.15 6.16 6.89
CA SER A 341 -0.44 6.02 8.31
C SER A 341 -1.18 7.25 8.86
N GLY A 342 -0.92 8.42 8.28
CA GLY A 342 -1.62 9.67 8.58
C GLY A 342 -3.13 9.56 8.30
N PHE A 343 -3.53 8.97 7.17
CA PHE A 343 -4.95 8.74 6.87
C PHE A 343 -5.66 7.87 7.90
N SER A 344 -5.05 6.76 8.32
CA SER A 344 -5.66 5.89 9.33
C SER A 344 -5.78 6.58 10.70
N ARG A 345 -4.83 7.45 11.05
CA ARG A 345 -4.74 8.08 12.38
C ARG A 345 -5.55 9.36 12.51
N PHE A 346 -5.53 10.21 11.49
CA PHE A 346 -6.11 11.56 11.52
C PHE A 346 -7.29 11.72 10.56
N GLY A 347 -7.56 10.70 9.74
CA GLY A 347 -8.66 10.72 8.79
C GLY A 347 -10.01 10.84 9.48
N PRO A 348 -10.86 11.80 9.07
CA PRO A 348 -12.25 11.87 9.50
C PRO A 348 -13.08 10.69 8.95
N ARG A 349 -14.41 10.77 9.13
CA ARG A 349 -15.31 9.61 9.03
C ARG A 349 -15.29 8.90 7.67
N ALA A 350 -15.17 9.62 6.55
CA ALA A 350 -15.11 8.96 5.24
C ALA A 350 -13.83 8.12 5.14
N LEU A 351 -12.69 8.67 5.56
CA LEU A 351 -11.38 8.00 5.54
C LEU A 351 -11.32 6.69 6.34
N GLN A 352 -12.19 6.51 7.34
CA GLN A 352 -12.31 5.25 8.08
C GLN A 352 -12.94 4.10 7.27
N ASN A 353 -13.43 4.37 6.06
CA ASN A 353 -13.98 3.36 5.15
C ASN A 353 -12.94 2.86 4.13
N PHE A 354 -11.69 3.30 4.24
CA PHE A 354 -10.61 2.93 3.34
C PHE A 354 -9.52 2.14 4.07
N ASP A 355 -8.94 1.18 3.36
CA ASP A 355 -7.63 0.66 3.70
C ASP A 355 -6.57 1.53 3.00
N SER A 356 -5.97 2.44 3.77
CA SER A 356 -4.86 3.29 3.30
C SER A 356 -3.51 2.58 3.33
N LYS A 357 -3.42 1.37 3.91
CA LYS A 357 -2.18 0.60 4.05
C LYS A 357 -2.09 -0.56 3.07
N TYR A 358 -3.10 -0.73 2.22
CA TYR A 358 -3.17 -1.84 1.25
C TYR A 358 -1.93 -1.96 0.34
N GLN A 359 -1.21 -0.85 0.10
CA GLN A 359 -0.02 -0.82 -0.73
C GLN A 359 1.28 -1.18 0.00
N ASN A 360 1.24 -1.24 1.32
CA ASN A 360 2.44 -1.44 2.09
C ASN A 360 2.78 -2.93 2.09
N ASP A 361 3.84 -3.27 1.36
CA ASP A 361 4.37 -4.63 1.19
C ASP A 361 4.84 -5.30 2.50
N MET A 362 4.77 -4.61 3.65
CA MET A 362 4.99 -5.16 4.99
C MET A 362 3.72 -5.73 5.62
N PHE A 363 2.55 -5.48 5.03
CA PHE A 363 1.27 -5.94 5.54
C PHE A 363 0.74 -7.14 4.73
N GLN A 364 0.16 -8.09 5.44
CA GLN A 364 -0.65 -9.17 4.87
C GLN A 364 -2.06 -9.06 5.44
N GLU A 365 -3.06 -9.06 4.54
CA GLU A 365 -4.48 -9.05 4.90
C GLU A 365 -4.91 -10.48 5.26
N TYR A 366 -5.73 -10.60 6.30
CA TYR A 366 -6.36 -11.84 6.78
C TYR A 366 -7.87 -11.64 6.93
N VAL A 367 -8.65 -12.70 6.67
CA VAL A 367 -10.03 -12.82 7.16
C VAL A 367 -10.02 -13.55 8.49
N PHE A 368 -10.47 -12.86 9.51
CA PHE A 368 -10.79 -13.41 10.82
C PHE A 368 -12.29 -13.70 10.89
N ARG A 369 -12.66 -14.97 11.07
CA ARG A 369 -14.05 -15.43 11.21
C ARG A 369 -14.29 -15.88 12.64
N VAL A 370 -15.35 -15.35 13.26
CA VAL A 370 -15.85 -15.80 14.58
C VAL A 370 -17.36 -16.07 14.51
N PRO A 371 -17.91 -17.02 15.28
CA PRO A 371 -19.35 -17.31 15.25
C PRO A 371 -20.22 -16.08 15.59
N TYR A 372 -21.15 -15.74 14.71
CA TYR A 372 -21.92 -14.48 14.78
C TYR A 372 -22.89 -14.44 15.97
N ASP A 373 -23.45 -15.59 16.34
CA ASP A 373 -24.45 -15.76 17.38
C ASP A 373 -23.85 -16.00 18.77
N GLN A 374 -22.55 -16.31 18.87
CA GLN A 374 -21.89 -16.67 20.14
C GLN A 374 -20.88 -15.63 20.62
N ILE A 375 -20.24 -14.89 19.69
CA ILE A 375 -19.17 -13.94 20.01
C ILE A 375 -19.60 -12.55 19.59
N SER A 376 -19.82 -11.66 20.56
CA SER A 376 -20.13 -10.28 20.25
C SER A 376 -18.92 -9.55 19.62
N PRO A 377 -19.16 -8.48 18.82
CA PRO A 377 -18.09 -7.64 18.28
C PRO A 377 -17.06 -7.17 19.32
N ASP A 378 -17.50 -6.87 20.55
CA ASP A 378 -16.63 -6.39 21.63
C ASP A 378 -15.62 -7.45 22.12
N LEU A 379 -15.91 -8.74 21.93
CA LEU A 379 -15.04 -9.85 22.31
C LEU A 379 -14.10 -10.28 21.19
N CYS A 380 -14.35 -9.83 19.95
CA CYS A 380 -13.58 -10.25 18.77
C CYS A 380 -12.09 -9.94 18.90
N LEU A 381 -11.72 -8.82 19.53
CA LEU A 381 -10.32 -8.46 19.75
C LEU A 381 -9.60 -9.45 20.67
N SER A 382 -10.27 -9.91 21.73
CA SER A 382 -9.72 -10.89 22.67
C SER A 382 -9.56 -12.26 22.01
N VAL A 383 -10.52 -12.66 21.18
CA VAL A 383 -10.42 -13.90 20.40
C VAL A 383 -9.28 -13.78 19.37
N LEU A 384 -9.15 -12.66 18.66
CA LEU A 384 -8.04 -12.43 17.74
C LEU A 384 -6.68 -12.48 18.47
N ALA A 385 -6.58 -11.87 19.66
CA ALA A 385 -5.37 -11.92 20.47
C ALA A 385 -4.96 -13.35 20.84
N SER A 386 -5.92 -14.27 20.96
CA SER A 386 -5.63 -15.69 21.21
C SER A 386 -4.92 -16.36 20.02
N HIS A 387 -5.31 -16.03 18.78
CA HIS A 387 -4.59 -16.48 17.56
C HIS A 387 -3.17 -15.92 17.47
N CYS A 388 -2.90 -14.81 18.16
CA CYS A 388 -1.65 -14.07 18.07
C CYS A 388 -0.69 -14.32 19.23
N ARG A 389 -1.02 -15.24 20.15
CA ARG A 389 -0.30 -15.42 21.43
C ARG A 389 1.19 -15.69 21.25
N ASP A 390 1.53 -16.48 20.24
CA ASP A 390 2.89 -16.94 19.98
C ASP A 390 3.63 -16.08 18.95
N LEU A 391 3.04 -14.94 18.56
CA LEU A 391 3.72 -14.00 17.67
C LEU A 391 4.87 -13.28 18.38
N PRO A 392 5.96 -12.97 17.68
CA PRO A 392 7.04 -12.15 18.21
C PRO A 392 6.54 -10.78 18.73
N PRO A 393 7.13 -10.22 19.79
CA PRO A 393 6.69 -8.95 20.40
C PRO A 393 6.62 -7.76 19.44
N ASP A 394 7.43 -7.78 18.39
CA ASP A 394 7.49 -6.70 17.40
C ASP A 394 6.44 -6.85 16.28
N SER A 395 5.68 -7.94 16.27
CA SER A 395 4.58 -8.15 15.32
C SER A 395 3.46 -7.15 15.62
N LYS A 396 2.95 -6.49 14.58
CA LYS A 396 1.87 -5.52 14.70
C LYS A 396 0.67 -6.02 13.95
N TRP A 397 -0.51 -5.85 14.52
CA TRP A 397 -1.74 -6.21 13.85
C TRP A 397 -2.87 -5.26 14.24
N GLY A 398 -3.87 -5.16 13.39
CA GLY A 398 -5.03 -4.30 13.63
C GLY A 398 -6.23 -4.71 12.81
N ILE A 399 -7.40 -4.67 13.44
CA ILE A 399 -8.68 -4.83 12.74
C ILE A 399 -8.91 -3.58 11.89
N VAL A 400 -9.16 -3.78 10.60
CA VAL A 400 -9.42 -2.70 9.65
C VAL A 400 -10.89 -2.62 9.24
N SER A 401 -11.69 -3.66 9.49
CA SER A 401 -13.14 -3.65 9.20
C SER A 401 -14.00 -3.18 10.37
N LYS A 402 -15.19 -2.66 10.06
CA LYS A 402 -16.24 -2.35 11.05
C LYS A 402 -17.21 -3.54 11.21
N PRO A 403 -17.84 -3.72 12.38
CA PRO A 403 -18.89 -4.73 12.56
C PRO A 403 -20.04 -4.53 11.56
N VAL A 404 -20.48 -5.62 10.94
CA VAL A 404 -21.58 -5.59 9.96
C VAL A 404 -22.82 -6.21 10.58
N PHE A 405 -23.82 -5.37 10.86
CA PHE A 405 -25.16 -5.82 11.23
C PHE A 405 -25.93 -6.20 9.96
N SER A 406 -26.48 -7.41 9.95
CA SER A 406 -27.28 -7.94 8.84
C SER A 406 -28.70 -8.21 9.34
N GLY A 407 -29.70 -7.84 8.52
CA GLY A 407 -31.08 -8.28 8.74
C GLY A 407 -31.29 -9.76 8.44
N GLU A 408 -30.34 -10.39 7.74
CA GLU A 408 -30.34 -11.80 7.41
C GLU A 408 -29.44 -12.61 8.35
N PRO A 409 -29.81 -13.86 8.68
CA PRO A 409 -29.00 -14.74 9.52
C PRO A 409 -27.59 -14.93 8.95
N LYS A 410 -26.57 -14.64 9.77
CA LYS A 410 -25.17 -14.90 9.44
C LYS A 410 -24.60 -15.97 10.36
N LYS A 411 -23.76 -16.84 9.80
CA LYS A 411 -23.03 -17.86 10.57
C LYS A 411 -21.80 -17.28 11.28
N PHE A 412 -21.10 -16.35 10.63
CA PHE A 412 -19.87 -15.76 11.16
C PHE A 412 -19.87 -14.23 11.04
N HIS A 413 -19.21 -13.56 11.98
CA HIS A 413 -18.62 -12.25 11.74
C HIS A 413 -17.39 -12.44 10.84
N GLU A 414 -17.32 -11.71 9.74
CA GLU A 414 -16.13 -11.66 8.89
C GLU A 414 -15.40 -10.34 9.10
N ILE A 415 -14.19 -10.43 9.65
CA ILE A 415 -13.41 -9.30 10.12
C ILE A 415 -12.10 -9.27 9.33
N ARG A 416 -11.78 -8.14 8.72
CA ARG A 416 -10.50 -7.95 8.03
C ARG A 416 -9.45 -7.47 9.02
N VAL A 417 -8.29 -8.11 9.00
CA VAL A 417 -7.16 -7.82 9.89
C VAL A 417 -5.90 -7.68 9.06
N ASN A 418 -5.15 -6.61 9.28
CA ASN A 418 -3.85 -6.41 8.68
C ASN A 418 -2.76 -6.80 9.68
N PHE A 419 -1.79 -7.61 9.24
CA PHE A 419 -0.65 -8.04 10.03
C PHE A 419 0.67 -7.57 9.42
N THR A 420 1.58 -7.13 10.29
CA THR A 420 3.00 -6.92 10.01
C THR A 420 3.78 -7.95 10.81
N PHE A 421 4.53 -8.81 10.13
CA PHE A 421 5.37 -9.81 10.77
C PHE A 421 6.83 -9.43 10.69
N ILE A 422 7.56 -9.72 11.76
CA ILE A 422 9.01 -9.82 11.73
C ILE A 422 9.31 -11.32 11.78
N ASN A 423 9.91 -11.86 10.71
CA ASN A 423 10.13 -13.29 10.44
C ASN A 423 8.88 -14.06 9.97
N ASN A 424 9.07 -15.29 9.50
CA ASN A 424 8.02 -16.17 8.96
C ASN A 424 7.05 -16.73 10.01
N CYS A 425 6.94 -16.09 11.18
CA CYS A 425 6.01 -16.48 12.24
C CYS A 425 4.59 -16.08 11.83
N ARG A 426 3.64 -17.02 11.93
CA ARG A 426 2.24 -16.84 11.53
C ARG A 426 1.33 -16.97 12.74
N PRO A 427 0.18 -16.27 12.74
CA PRO A 427 -0.82 -16.50 13.75
C PRO A 427 -1.44 -17.88 13.54
N GLU A 428 -1.98 -18.45 14.61
CA GLU A 428 -2.71 -19.72 14.53
C GLU A 428 -3.89 -19.57 13.57
N SER A 429 -4.07 -20.53 12.65
CA SER A 429 -5.13 -20.43 11.65
C SER A 429 -6.52 -20.75 12.20
N GLU A 430 -6.60 -21.51 13.29
CA GLU A 430 -7.84 -21.97 13.89
C GLU A 430 -7.74 -21.91 15.41
N ASN A 431 -8.85 -21.60 16.06
CA ASN A 431 -8.99 -21.70 17.50
C ASN A 431 -10.29 -22.45 17.81
N CYS A 432 -10.15 -23.72 18.16
CA CYS A 432 -11.28 -24.62 18.44
C CYS A 432 -12.09 -24.19 19.66
N VAL A 433 -11.50 -23.48 20.62
CA VAL A 433 -12.19 -23.04 21.85
C VAL A 433 -13.27 -22.01 21.52
N PHE A 434 -12.98 -21.11 20.58
CA PHE A 434 -13.90 -20.05 20.17
C PHE A 434 -14.59 -20.33 18.83
N GLY A 435 -14.32 -21.48 18.21
CA GLY A 435 -14.82 -21.82 16.87
C GLY A 435 -14.39 -20.80 15.81
N SER A 436 -13.24 -20.15 16.00
CA SER A 436 -12.77 -19.06 15.17
C SER A 436 -11.66 -19.49 14.22
N SER A 437 -11.54 -18.79 13.09
CA SER A 437 -10.47 -19.04 12.12
C SER A 437 -9.88 -17.73 11.62
N LEU A 438 -8.62 -17.79 11.23
CA LEU A 438 -7.84 -16.67 10.74
C LEU A 438 -7.05 -17.13 9.51
N LYS A 439 -7.45 -16.69 8.32
CA LYS A 439 -6.87 -17.14 7.05
C LYS A 439 -6.32 -15.96 6.25
N PRO A 440 -5.13 -16.10 5.63
CA PRO A 440 -4.60 -15.05 4.78
C PRO A 440 -5.51 -14.87 3.55
N ILE A 441 -5.70 -13.62 3.13
CA ILE A 441 -6.36 -13.31 1.86
C ILE A 441 -5.29 -13.32 0.78
N ASN A 442 -5.40 -14.27 -0.15
CA ASN A 442 -4.60 -14.24 -1.38
C ASN A 442 -5.54 -14.02 -2.58
N PRO A 443 -5.79 -12.77 -2.99
CA PRO A 443 -6.83 -12.48 -3.98
C PRO A 443 -6.45 -12.90 -5.41
N ASN A 444 -5.16 -13.16 -5.68
CA ASN A 444 -4.65 -13.30 -7.04
C ASN A 444 -4.12 -14.71 -7.36
N GLU A 445 -4.17 -15.66 -6.42
CA GLU A 445 -3.61 -17.04 -6.55
C GLU A 445 -2.09 -17.11 -6.81
N PHE A 446 -1.44 -15.99 -7.16
CA PHE A 446 0.01 -15.85 -7.35
C PHE A 446 0.63 -14.83 -6.39
N CYS A 447 1.94 -14.95 -6.18
CA CYS A 447 2.71 -14.00 -5.39
C CYS A 447 2.94 -12.68 -6.16
N MET A 448 2.56 -11.55 -5.57
CA MET A 448 2.69 -10.22 -6.19
C MET A 448 4.14 -9.73 -6.42
N ASN A 449 5.15 -10.41 -5.87
CA ASN A 449 6.56 -10.04 -6.07
C ASN A 449 7.18 -10.79 -7.26
N CYS A 450 6.90 -12.08 -7.43
CA CYS A 450 7.53 -12.90 -8.47
C CYS A 450 6.55 -13.52 -9.46
N PHE A 451 5.24 -13.29 -9.28
CA PHE A 451 4.16 -13.79 -10.13
C PHE A 451 4.15 -15.32 -10.28
N SER A 452 4.76 -16.03 -9.33
CA SER A 452 4.70 -17.49 -9.25
C SER A 452 3.59 -17.93 -8.32
N GLU A 453 3.01 -19.09 -8.62
CA GLU A 453 2.01 -19.76 -7.78
C GLU A 453 2.67 -20.45 -6.58
N GLY A 454 1.85 -20.89 -5.62
CA GLY A 454 2.29 -21.79 -4.54
C GLY A 454 2.97 -21.16 -3.32
N HIS A 455 3.05 -19.82 -3.23
CA HIS A 455 3.47 -19.13 -2.01
C HIS A 455 2.87 -17.73 -1.90
N CYS A 456 2.85 -17.16 -0.70
CA CYS A 456 2.35 -15.80 -0.47
C CYS A 456 3.46 -14.74 -0.47
N LEU A 457 3.06 -13.45 -0.43
CA LEU A 457 3.96 -12.31 -0.43
C LEU A 457 5.07 -12.42 0.63
N LEU A 458 4.73 -12.90 1.82
CA LEU A 458 5.64 -13.00 2.97
C LEU A 458 6.63 -14.16 2.88
N GLU A 459 6.30 -15.22 2.15
CA GLU A 459 7.20 -16.36 1.91
C GLU A 459 8.15 -16.13 0.73
N CYS A 460 7.88 -15.09 -0.05
CA CYS A 460 8.62 -14.81 -1.27
C CYS A 460 10.05 -14.36 -0.95
N LYS A 461 11.03 -15.12 -1.46
CA LYS A 461 12.45 -14.78 -1.38
C LYS A 461 12.92 -13.90 -2.54
N SER A 462 12.08 -13.70 -3.55
CA SER A 462 12.40 -12.86 -4.70
C SER A 462 12.52 -11.39 -4.28
N PRO A 463 13.32 -10.60 -5.01
CA PRO A 463 13.38 -9.16 -4.78
C PRO A 463 11.98 -8.54 -4.81
N LYS A 464 11.72 -7.60 -3.91
CA LYS A 464 10.51 -6.77 -3.99
C LYS A 464 10.73 -5.75 -5.10
N TYR A 465 10.23 -6.06 -6.29
CA TYR A 465 10.20 -5.12 -7.40
C TYR A 465 9.11 -4.08 -7.15
N GLY A 466 9.39 -2.83 -7.49
CA GLY A 466 8.41 -1.77 -7.29
C GLY A 466 8.96 -0.36 -7.31
N PHE A 467 10.28 -0.13 -7.18
CA PHE A 467 10.81 1.24 -7.21
C PHE A 467 12.21 1.50 -7.78
N ALA A 468 12.27 2.61 -8.54
CA ALA A 468 13.31 3.20 -9.39
C ALA A 468 14.33 2.24 -10.00
N LEU A 469 14.28 2.18 -11.34
CA LEU A 469 15.32 1.64 -12.21
C LEU A 469 16.69 2.15 -11.72
N GLU A 470 17.62 1.22 -11.53
CA GLU A 470 19.04 1.56 -11.52
C GLU A 470 19.33 2.23 -12.86
N ASP A 471 19.93 3.43 -12.83
CA ASP A 471 20.48 4.06 -14.04
C ASP A 471 21.55 3.16 -14.67
#